data_AF-A0A2U3Z8L6-F1
#
_entry.id   AF-A0A2U3Z8L6-F1
#
_cell.length_a   1.000
_cell.length_b   1.000
_cell.length_c   1.000
_cell.angle_alpha   90.00
_cell.angle_beta   90.00
_cell.angle_gamma   90.00
#
_symmetry.space_group_name_H-M   'P 1'
#
loop_
_entity.id
_entity.type
_entity.pdbx_description
1 polymer ?
#
loop_
_entity_poly.entity_id
_entity_poly.type
_entity_poly.pdbx_seq_one_letter_code
_entity_poly.pdbx_strand_id
1 'polypeptide(L)'
;EESEGDGDCGLTGPPALVGSYGTSPEGIGGYIHSHRPLGPGEFESFIDVYAIRSAEGAPQKEVYFMGLIDILTQYDAKKKAAHAAKTVKHGAGAEISTVHPEQYAKRFLDFITNIFA
;
A
#
# COMPACT_ATOMS: atom_id res chain seq x y z
N GLU A 1 -20.69 -53.86 34.80
CA GLU A 1 -20.12 -53.34 36.06
C GLU A 1 -19.61 -51.94 35.71
N GLU A 2 -20.49 -50.94 35.65
CA GLU A 2 -20.82 -50.00 36.75
C GLU A 2 -19.54 -49.51 37.46
N SER A 3 -19.17 -48.22 37.45
CA SER A 3 -19.95 -47.11 37.99
C SER A 3 -19.45 -45.73 37.51
N GLU A 4 -20.35 -44.76 37.61
CA GLU A 4 -20.35 -43.36 37.19
C GLU A 4 -19.53 -42.43 38.09
N GLY A 5 -19.30 -41.19 37.64
CA GLY A 5 -18.79 -40.09 38.44
C GLY A 5 -18.89 -38.75 37.70
N ASP A 6 -20.02 -38.06 37.89
CA ASP A 6 -20.40 -36.74 37.38
C ASP A 6 -19.59 -35.59 38.02
N GLY A 7 -19.53 -34.45 37.33
CA GLY A 7 -18.85 -33.23 37.78
C GLY A 7 -19.01 -32.06 36.82
N ASP A 8 -20.22 -31.52 36.71
CA ASP A 8 -20.51 -30.21 36.11
C ASP A 8 -19.82 -29.07 36.86
N CYS A 9 -19.25 -28.12 36.12
CA CYS A 9 -19.24 -26.71 36.53
C CYS A 9 -19.02 -25.81 35.29
N GLY A 10 -20.12 -25.29 34.75
CA GLY A 10 -20.09 -24.15 33.84
C GLY A 10 -19.49 -22.90 34.51
N LEU A 11 -18.55 -22.23 33.85
CA LEU A 11 -18.20 -20.84 34.13
C LEU A 11 -17.95 -20.08 32.81
N THR A 12 -18.93 -19.23 32.50
CA THR A 12 -18.83 -18.09 31.59
C THR A 12 -17.71 -17.14 32.01
N GLY A 13 -16.79 -16.85 31.09
CA GLY A 13 -15.83 -15.75 31.20
C GLY A 13 -15.31 -15.38 29.81
N PRO A 14 -15.07 -14.09 29.50
CA PRO A 14 -14.60 -13.69 28.18
C PRO A 14 -13.18 -14.22 27.93
N PRO A 15 -12.79 -14.53 26.68
CA PRO A 15 -11.45 -14.99 26.40
C PRO A 15 -10.44 -13.88 26.72
N ALA A 16 -9.46 -14.23 27.56
CA ALA A 16 -8.35 -13.39 27.93
C ALA A 16 -7.61 -12.87 26.69
N LEU A 17 -7.47 -11.55 26.60
CA LEU A 17 -6.63 -10.88 25.62
C LEU A 17 -5.18 -11.23 25.93
N VAL A 18 -4.56 -12.09 25.11
CA VAL A 18 -3.16 -12.50 25.23
C VAL A 18 -2.27 -11.25 25.11
N GLY A 19 -1.64 -10.90 26.23
CA GLY A 19 -0.79 -9.73 26.40
C GLY A 19 0.56 -9.85 25.70
N SER A 20 0.95 -8.71 25.14
CA SER A 20 2.20 -8.40 24.44
C SER A 20 3.47 -8.76 25.25
N TYR A 21 4.40 -9.48 24.63
CA TYR A 21 5.79 -9.55 25.09
C TYR A 21 6.61 -8.47 24.38
N GLY A 22 7.00 -7.44 25.14
CA GLY A 22 7.80 -6.34 24.61
C GLY A 22 8.32 -5.44 25.71
N THR A 23 9.18 -5.96 26.60
CA THR A 23 9.95 -5.11 27.53
C THR A 23 11.15 -4.53 26.80
N SER A 24 10.96 -3.45 26.04
CA SER A 24 12.07 -2.63 25.53
C SER A 24 11.88 -1.19 26.04
N PRO A 25 12.77 -0.67 26.91
CA PRO A 25 12.42 0.50 27.74
C PRO A 25 12.30 1.81 26.96
N GLU A 26 13.06 2.03 25.89
CA GLU A 26 12.89 3.21 25.02
C GLU A 26 13.31 2.86 23.58
N GLY A 27 12.39 2.33 22.81
CA GLY A 27 12.55 2.16 21.36
C GLY A 27 11.54 3.01 20.60
N ILE A 28 11.84 3.33 19.35
CA ILE A 28 10.93 3.97 18.37
C ILE A 28 9.56 3.24 18.30
N GLY A 29 9.49 2.02 18.85
CA GLY A 29 8.29 1.23 19.12
C GLY A 29 7.21 1.88 20.01
N GLY A 30 7.47 2.99 20.71
CA GLY A 30 6.46 3.66 21.55
C GLY A 30 5.30 4.29 20.78
N TYR A 31 5.54 4.74 19.54
CA TYR A 31 4.49 5.35 18.70
C TYR A 31 3.58 4.32 18.01
N ILE A 32 4.06 3.10 17.80
CA ILE A 32 3.32 2.03 17.12
C ILE A 32 2.41 1.21 18.05
N HIS A 33 2.25 1.62 19.31
CA HIS A 33 1.47 0.89 20.31
C HIS A 33 0.32 1.69 20.95
N SER A 34 0.05 2.92 20.49
CA SER A 34 -1.13 3.68 20.92
C SER A 34 -2.31 3.56 19.96
N HIS A 35 -2.32 2.57 19.07
CA HIS A 35 -3.38 2.42 18.07
C HIS A 35 -4.71 2.11 18.75
N ARG A 36 -5.54 3.14 18.78
CA ARG A 36 -6.98 2.99 18.96
C ARG A 36 -7.45 1.91 17.98
N PRO A 37 -8.33 0.98 18.39
CA PRO A 37 -8.94 0.05 17.44
C PRO A 37 -9.59 0.84 16.30
N LEU A 38 -9.06 0.69 15.09
CA LEU A 38 -9.57 1.35 13.91
C LEU A 38 -10.84 0.64 13.44
N GLY A 39 -11.86 1.42 13.10
CA GLY A 39 -13.07 0.89 12.46
C GLY A 39 -12.81 0.44 11.01
N PRO A 40 -13.75 -0.27 10.38
CA PRO A 40 -13.62 -0.68 8.99
C PRO A 40 -13.38 0.51 8.05
N GLY A 41 -12.25 0.49 7.34
CA GLY A 41 -11.84 1.56 6.42
C GLY A 41 -11.26 2.81 7.11
N GLU A 42 -11.06 2.79 8.42
CA GLU A 42 -10.27 3.81 9.11
C GLU A 42 -8.77 3.52 8.96
N PHE A 43 -7.98 4.57 8.85
CA PHE A 43 -6.52 4.53 8.72
C PHE A 43 -5.93 5.74 9.43
N GLU A 44 -4.70 5.63 9.93
CA GLU A 44 -4.03 6.71 10.63
C GLU A 44 -3.11 7.46 9.67
N SER A 45 -3.43 8.70 9.32
CA SER A 45 -2.67 9.45 8.29
C SER A 45 -1.18 9.65 8.59
N PHE A 46 -0.77 9.55 9.86
CA PHE A 46 0.65 9.62 10.24
C PHE A 46 1.43 8.33 9.92
N ILE A 47 0.74 7.20 9.89
CA ILE A 47 1.32 5.88 9.61
C ILE A 47 1.03 5.46 8.18
N ASP A 48 -0.24 5.52 7.81
CA ASP A 48 -0.77 5.16 6.50
C ASP A 48 -0.68 6.35 5.54
N VAL A 49 0.53 6.90 5.38
CA VAL A 49 0.80 8.15 4.64
C VAL A 49 0.40 8.11 3.16
N TYR A 50 0.21 6.92 2.60
CA TYR A 50 -0.19 6.70 1.20
C TYR A 50 -1.69 6.38 1.05
N ALA A 51 -2.45 6.32 2.14
CA ALA A 51 -3.86 5.98 2.11
C ALA A 51 -4.72 7.16 1.67
N ILE A 52 -5.62 6.89 0.72
CA ILE A 52 -6.57 7.84 0.16
C ILE A 52 -7.96 7.20 0.25
N ARG A 53 -8.90 7.89 0.89
CA ARG A 53 -10.29 7.42 1.00
C ARG A 53 -11.02 7.61 -0.32
N SER A 54 -11.88 6.66 -0.69
CA SER A 54 -12.80 6.81 -1.83
C SER A 54 -13.68 8.06 -1.67
N ALA A 55 -14.11 8.63 -2.79
CA ALA A 55 -15.00 9.79 -2.80
C ALA A 55 -16.34 9.51 -2.07
N GLU A 56 -16.96 10.57 -1.54
CA GLU A 56 -18.29 10.47 -0.96
C GLU A 56 -19.30 10.09 -2.04
N GLY A 57 -20.13 9.07 -1.76
CA GLY A 57 -21.07 8.51 -2.73
C GLY A 57 -20.48 7.48 -3.69
N ALA A 58 -19.21 7.09 -3.54
CA ALA A 58 -18.66 5.95 -4.28
C ALA A 58 -19.51 4.67 -4.05
N PRO A 59 -19.72 3.83 -5.07
CA PRO A 59 -20.57 2.64 -4.96
C PRO A 59 -20.04 1.64 -3.93
N GLN A 60 -18.74 1.65 -3.67
CA GLN A 60 -18.07 0.87 -2.63
C GLN A 60 -17.17 1.80 -1.80
N LYS A 61 -17.09 1.52 -0.49
CA LYS A 61 -16.15 2.20 0.40
C LYS A 61 -14.77 1.55 0.24
N GLU A 62 -13.84 2.27 -0.36
CA GLU A 62 -12.50 1.78 -0.65
C GLU A 62 -11.44 2.69 -0.01
N VAL A 63 -10.27 2.13 0.26
CA VAL A 63 -9.07 2.87 0.66
C VAL A 63 -7.97 2.50 -0.33
N TYR A 64 -7.52 3.48 -1.11
CA TYR A 64 -6.46 3.31 -2.09
C TYR A 64 -5.11 3.61 -1.43
N PHE A 65 -4.10 2.79 -1.71
CA PHE A 65 -2.73 3.05 -1.32
C PHE A 65 -1.92 3.34 -2.57
N MET A 66 -1.51 4.60 -2.76
CA MET A 66 -0.87 5.05 -3.99
C MET A 66 0.49 5.69 -3.70
N GLY A 67 1.51 5.28 -4.44
CA GLY A 67 2.86 5.81 -4.33
C GLY A 67 3.67 5.57 -5.60
N LEU A 68 4.65 6.44 -5.87
CA LEU A 68 5.60 6.25 -6.96
C LEU A 68 6.64 5.20 -6.55
N ILE A 69 6.89 4.23 -7.42
CA ILE A 69 7.87 3.16 -7.23
C ILE A 69 8.87 3.15 -8.40
N ASP A 70 9.97 2.39 -8.26
CA ASP A 70 11.00 2.23 -9.30
C ASP A 70 11.58 3.57 -9.83
N ILE A 71 11.92 4.46 -8.91
CA ILE A 71 12.41 5.82 -9.22
C ILE A 71 13.92 5.90 -9.45
N LEU A 72 14.66 4.81 -9.24
CA LEU A 72 16.13 4.79 -9.29
C LEU A 72 16.69 4.42 -10.68
N THR A 73 15.83 4.21 -11.67
CA THR A 73 16.26 3.91 -13.03
C THR A 73 16.73 5.19 -13.74
N GLN A 74 18.05 5.37 -13.82
CA GLN A 74 18.64 6.52 -14.51
C GLN A 74 18.58 6.39 -16.04
N TYR A 75 18.48 7.54 -16.71
CA TYR A 75 18.47 7.63 -18.16
C TYR A 75 19.90 7.74 -18.72
N ASP A 76 20.59 6.61 -18.74
CA ASP A 76 21.99 6.53 -19.16
C ASP A 76 22.17 6.51 -20.68
N ALA A 77 23.43 6.65 -21.13
CA ALA A 77 23.79 6.58 -22.56
C ALA A 77 23.25 5.31 -23.26
N LYS A 78 23.20 4.17 -22.57
CA LYS A 78 22.58 2.93 -23.08
C LYS A 78 21.08 3.09 -23.37
N LYS A 79 20.35 3.81 -22.52
CA LYS A 79 18.92 4.10 -22.70
C LYS A 79 18.71 5.14 -23.82
N LYS A 80 19.60 6.12 -23.94
CA LYS A 80 19.63 7.08 -25.07
C LYS A 80 19.81 6.37 -26.41
N ALA A 81 20.78 5.45 -26.49
CA ALA A 81 21.02 4.65 -27.68
C ALA A 81 19.81 3.74 -28.01
N ALA A 82 19.21 3.11 -26.99
CA ALA A 82 18.01 2.30 -27.18
C ALA A 82 16.81 3.13 -27.67
N HIS A 83 16.63 4.36 -27.16
CA HIS A 83 15.61 5.28 -27.67
C HIS A 83 15.85 5.61 -29.14
N ALA A 84 17.06 6.06 -29.50
CA ALA A 84 17.41 6.40 -30.88
C ALA A 84 17.20 5.22 -31.83
N ALA A 85 17.65 4.01 -31.47
CA ALA A 85 17.47 2.81 -32.27
C ALA A 85 15.97 2.45 -32.46
N LYS A 86 15.17 2.56 -31.39
CA LYS A 86 13.73 2.28 -31.48
C LYS A 86 12.99 3.32 -32.32
N THR A 87 13.36 4.59 -32.22
CA THR A 87 12.78 5.70 -33.02
C THR A 87 13.10 5.56 -34.49
N VAL A 88 14.33 5.17 -34.84
CA VAL A 88 14.72 4.91 -36.25
C VAL A 88 13.96 3.71 -36.82
N LYS A 89 13.76 2.65 -36.03
CA LYS A 89 13.10 1.43 -36.50
C LYS A 89 11.58 1.55 -36.65
N HIS A 90 10.90 2.32 -35.78
CA HIS A 90 9.44 2.36 -35.72
C HIS A 90 8.82 3.74 -36.03
N GLY A 91 9.66 4.74 -36.30
CA GLY A 91 9.22 6.12 -36.55
C GLY A 91 9.04 6.94 -35.27
N ALA A 92 9.07 8.27 -35.41
CA ALA A 92 8.99 9.23 -34.30
C ALA A 92 7.65 9.22 -33.53
N GLY A 93 6.61 8.56 -34.07
CA GLY A 93 5.29 8.41 -33.44
C GLY A 93 5.07 7.10 -32.71
N ALA A 94 6.06 6.19 -32.68
CA ALA A 94 5.92 4.92 -31.96
C ALA A 94 5.95 5.15 -30.44
N GLU A 95 5.03 4.51 -29.72
CA GLU A 95 5.02 4.51 -28.25
C GLU A 95 6.18 3.69 -27.69
N ILE A 96 7.34 4.32 -27.63
CA ILE A 96 8.56 3.70 -27.13
C ILE A 96 8.59 3.76 -25.59
N SER A 97 8.97 2.65 -24.96
CA SER A 97 9.09 2.55 -23.49
C SER A 97 10.27 3.31 -22.90
N THR A 98 11.30 3.57 -23.70
CA THR A 98 12.50 4.32 -23.30
C THR A 98 12.48 5.69 -23.95
N VAL A 99 11.90 6.69 -23.30
CA VAL A 99 11.87 8.09 -23.77
C VAL A 99 12.71 8.99 -22.86
N HIS A 100 12.92 10.24 -23.26
CA HIS A 100 13.56 11.24 -22.39
C HIS A 100 12.76 11.42 -21.08
N PRO A 101 13.40 11.60 -19.91
CA PRO A 101 12.72 11.73 -18.62
C PRO A 101 11.57 12.76 -18.62
N GLU A 102 11.79 13.91 -19.24
CA GLU A 102 10.76 14.96 -19.36
C GLU A 102 9.49 14.49 -20.10
N GLN A 103 9.67 13.70 -21.18
CA GLN A 103 8.57 13.15 -21.94
C GLN A 103 7.87 12.01 -21.17
N TYR A 104 8.64 11.22 -20.41
CA TYR A 104 8.06 10.22 -19.51
C TYR A 104 7.19 10.90 -18.44
N ALA A 105 7.69 11.95 -17.79
CA ALA A 105 6.95 12.70 -16.78
C ALA A 105 5.63 13.25 -17.34
N LYS A 106 5.67 13.87 -18.54
CA LYS A 106 4.44 14.36 -19.20
C LYS A 106 3.44 13.24 -19.48
N ARG A 107 3.89 12.13 -20.09
CA ARG A 107 3.01 10.99 -20.41
C ARG A 107 2.43 10.36 -19.16
N PHE A 108 3.24 10.22 -18.11
CA PHE A 108 2.82 9.67 -16.84
C PHE A 108 1.74 10.55 -16.19
N LEU A 109 1.95 11.86 -16.15
CA LEU A 109 0.97 12.80 -15.61
C LEU A 109 -0.33 12.79 -16.43
N ASP A 110 -0.22 12.90 -17.76
CA ASP A 110 -1.37 12.85 -18.67
C ASP A 110 -2.17 11.55 -18.47
N PHE A 111 -1.50 10.42 -18.23
CA PHE A 111 -2.17 9.15 -17.94
C PHE A 111 -2.92 9.19 -16.61
N ILE A 112 -2.24 9.53 -15.50
CA ILE A 112 -2.83 9.53 -14.15
C ILE A 112 -4.01 10.50 -14.04
N THR A 113 -3.97 11.64 -14.74
CA THR A 113 -5.07 12.61 -14.73
C THR A 113 -6.30 12.13 -15.51
N ASN A 114 -6.13 11.21 -16.46
CA ASN A 114 -7.20 10.77 -17.35
C ASN A 114 -7.82 9.42 -16.97
N ILE A 115 -7.10 8.55 -16.24
CA ILE A 115 -7.64 7.22 -15.88
C ILE A 115 -8.79 7.26 -14.87
N PHE A 116 -9.00 8.40 -14.20
CA PHE A 116 -10.05 8.61 -13.20
C PHE A 116 -11.09 9.66 -13.64
N ALA A 117 -10.98 10.17 -14.87
CA ALA A 117 -11.90 11.16 -15.44
C ALA A 117 -13.19 10.52 -15.97
#